data_AF-A0A1Z7M193-F1
#
_entry.id   AF-A0A1Z7M193-F1
#
_cell.length_a   1.000
_cell.length_b   1.000
_cell.length_c   1.000
_cell.angle_alpha   90.00
_cell.angle_beta   90.00
_cell.angle_gamma   90.00
#
_symmetry.space_group_name_H-M   'P 1'
#
loop_
_entity.id
_entity.type
_entity.pdbx_description
1 polymer ?
#
loop_
_entity_poly.entity_id
_entity_poly.type
_entity_poly.pdbx_seq_one_letter_code
_entity_poly.pdbx_strand_id
1 'polypeptide(L)'
;MNQMEIFKNPEFGSIRVIEENGKYLFCGTDVAAALGYSNPRDAIIRHCRYVVKRDAPHPQSPDRKISMTFIPEGDLYRLIVHSKLPSAERFERWVFDEVLPTIRKHGAYLTKEKLWEVATSPEALMKLCSDLLAEREANISLRKENAQLEGKAAFYDLFIDLKHSTNLRTTAKELDVPERRFVRFLIERRFVYRTASGNVLPYANVKNAGLFCVKDYCNHGHTGSYTLVTPQGKLYFAQLREMILLVS
;
A
#
# COMPACT_ATOMS: atom_id res chain seq x y z
N MET A 1 -11.74 -5.60 7.52
CA MET A 1 -12.49 -6.52 6.63
C MET A 1 -12.93 -5.68 5.44
N ASN A 2 -12.63 -6.09 4.21
CA ASN A 2 -13.04 -5.35 3.02
C ASN A 2 -14.44 -5.82 2.66
N GLN A 3 -15.42 -4.93 2.71
CA GLN A 3 -16.80 -5.23 2.39
C GLN A 3 -17.03 -4.94 0.91
N MET A 4 -17.52 -5.94 0.18
CA MET A 4 -17.88 -5.81 -1.22
C MET A 4 -19.38 -5.55 -1.32
N GLU A 5 -19.75 -4.48 -2.02
CA GLU A 5 -21.13 -4.05 -2.22
C GLU A 5 -21.43 -3.94 -3.71
N ILE A 6 -22.70 -4.12 -4.08
CA ILE A 6 -23.16 -3.93 -5.45
C ILE A 6 -24.06 -2.69 -5.45
N PHE A 7 -23.56 -1.63 -6.06
CA PHE A 7 -24.34 -0.42 -6.29
C PHE A 7 -25.24 -0.62 -7.50
N LYS A 8 -26.55 -0.52 -7.33
CA LYS A 8 -27.54 -0.65 -8.40
C LYS A 8 -28.09 0.73 -8.77
N ASN A 9 -27.99 1.08 -10.04
CA ASN A 9 -28.55 2.31 -10.58
C ASN A 9 -29.39 2.00 -11.84
N PRO A 10 -30.60 2.58 -12.00
CA PRO A 10 -31.43 2.36 -13.17
C PRO A 10 -30.78 2.78 -14.51
N GLU A 11 -29.95 3.83 -14.50
CA GLU A 11 -29.27 4.35 -15.69
C GLU A 11 -27.93 3.67 -15.98
N PHE A 12 -27.21 3.22 -14.93
CA PHE A 12 -25.83 2.71 -15.04
C PHE A 12 -25.68 1.21 -14.70
N GLY A 13 -26.78 0.52 -14.41
CA GLY A 13 -26.76 -0.90 -14.10
C GLY A 13 -26.16 -1.23 -12.72
N SER A 14 -25.49 -2.37 -12.62
CA SER A 14 -24.88 -2.86 -11.37
C SER A 14 -23.37 -2.69 -11.39
N ILE A 15 -22.83 -1.90 -10.46
CA ILE A 15 -21.39 -1.65 -10.31
C ILE A 15 -20.92 -2.29 -9.02
N ARG A 16 -19.89 -3.14 -9.10
CA ARG A 16 -19.24 -3.72 -7.93
C ARG A 16 -18.31 -2.70 -7.28
N VAL A 17 -18.42 -2.54 -5.97
CA VAL A 17 -17.65 -1.59 -5.16
C VAL A 17 -17.01 -2.35 -3.98
N ILE A 18 -15.78 -1.97 -3.63
CA ILE A 18 -15.12 -2.43 -2.41
C ILE A 18 -14.78 -1.20 -1.57
N GLU A 19 -15.11 -1.24 -0.28
CA GLU A 19 -14.63 -0.25 0.68
C GLU A 19 -13.35 -0.72 1.35
N GLU A 20 -12.29 0.08 1.27
CA GLU A 20 -10.99 -0.20 1.86
C GLU A 20 -10.37 1.05 2.45
N ASN A 21 -10.04 1.01 3.75
CA ASN A 21 -9.45 2.14 4.48
C ASN A 21 -10.27 3.44 4.33
N GLY A 22 -11.60 3.33 4.37
CA GLY A 22 -12.53 4.47 4.20
C GLY A 22 -12.57 5.05 2.79
N LYS A 23 -12.06 4.33 1.78
CA LYS A 23 -12.11 4.74 0.37
C LYS A 23 -12.87 3.70 -0.44
N TYR A 24 -13.71 4.18 -1.34
CA TYR A 24 -14.41 3.35 -2.29
C TYR A 24 -13.55 3.07 -3.52
N LEU A 25 -13.50 1.81 -3.90
CA LEU A 25 -12.88 1.31 -5.12
C LEU A 25 -13.96 0.69 -6.01
N PHE A 26 -14.04 1.14 -7.25
CA PHE A 26 -15.08 0.73 -8.19
C PHE A 26 -14.53 -0.28 -9.19
N CYS A 27 -15.28 -1.32 -9.54
CA CYS A 27 -14.84 -2.26 -10.56
C CYS A 27 -14.79 -1.56 -11.92
N GLY A 28 -13.57 -1.36 -12.45
CA GLY A 28 -13.36 -0.53 -13.63
C GLY A 28 -14.05 -1.07 -14.88
N THR A 29 -14.14 -2.39 -15.02
CA THR A 29 -14.82 -3.02 -16.16
C THR A 29 -16.32 -2.78 -16.14
N ASP A 30 -16.94 -2.82 -14.96
CA ASP A 30 -18.37 -2.58 -14.80
C ASP A 30 -18.68 -1.11 -15.12
N VAL A 31 -17.87 -0.21 -14.57
CA VAL A 31 -17.96 1.24 -14.82
C VAL A 31 -17.83 1.55 -16.30
N ALA A 32 -16.77 1.06 -16.97
CA ALA A 32 -16.56 1.37 -18.37
C ALA A 32 -17.65 0.77 -19.27
N ALA A 33 -18.17 -0.42 -18.95
CA ALA A 33 -19.30 -1.01 -19.66
C ALA A 33 -20.58 -0.16 -19.45
N ALA A 34 -20.88 0.24 -18.22
CA ALA A 34 -22.01 1.10 -17.88
C ALA A 34 -21.92 2.47 -18.58
N LEU A 35 -20.71 2.97 -18.80
CA LEU A 35 -20.42 4.22 -19.51
C LEU A 35 -20.39 4.06 -21.05
N GLY A 36 -20.75 2.89 -21.57
CA GLY A 36 -20.89 2.65 -23.01
C GLY A 36 -19.57 2.54 -23.77
N TYR A 37 -18.44 2.32 -23.10
CA TYR A 37 -17.17 2.10 -23.78
C TYR A 37 -17.17 0.74 -24.49
N SER A 38 -16.88 0.74 -25.80
CA SER A 38 -16.82 -0.48 -26.62
C SER A 38 -15.74 -1.46 -26.16
N ASN A 39 -14.63 -0.94 -25.62
CA ASN A 39 -13.56 -1.73 -25.04
C ASN A 39 -13.23 -1.21 -23.62
N PRO A 40 -13.81 -1.82 -22.56
CA PRO A 40 -13.58 -1.43 -21.17
C PRO A 40 -12.11 -1.41 -20.76
N ARG A 41 -11.31 -2.39 -21.22
CA ARG A 41 -9.88 -2.48 -20.86
C ARG A 41 -9.09 -1.33 -21.45
N ASP A 42 -9.34 -1.00 -22.71
CA ASP A 42 -8.69 0.11 -23.39
C ASP A 42 -9.09 1.47 -22.77
N ALA A 43 -10.36 1.65 -22.41
CA ALA A 43 -10.83 2.84 -21.71
C ALA A 43 -10.11 3.03 -20.36
N ILE A 44 -9.98 1.97 -19.55
CA ILE A 44 -9.25 2.03 -18.28
C ILE A 44 -7.78 2.42 -18.51
N ILE A 45 -7.10 1.80 -19.48
CA ILE A 45 -5.68 2.07 -19.76
C ILE A 45 -5.47 3.53 -20.20
N ARG A 46 -6.38 4.08 -21.01
CA ARG A 46 -6.23 5.44 -21.55
C ARG A 46 -6.58 6.53 -20.55
N HIS A 47 -7.59 6.30 -19.71
CA HIS A 47 -8.18 7.36 -18.90
C HIS A 47 -7.86 7.27 -17.41
N CYS A 48 -7.59 6.07 -16.87
CA CYS A 48 -7.30 5.92 -15.44
C CYS A 48 -5.81 6.05 -15.15
N ARG A 49 -5.45 6.73 -14.05
CA ARG A 49 -4.05 6.86 -13.62
C ARG A 49 -3.64 5.78 -12.63
N TYR A 50 -4.57 5.32 -11.80
CA TYR A 50 -4.32 4.35 -10.75
C TYR A 50 -5.29 3.19 -10.89
N VAL A 51 -4.75 1.97 -10.83
CA VAL A 51 -5.54 0.75 -10.87
C VAL A 51 -5.05 -0.21 -9.81
N VAL A 52 -5.98 -0.85 -9.12
CA VAL A 52 -5.70 -1.87 -8.12
C VAL A 52 -6.27 -3.19 -8.61
N LYS A 53 -5.45 -4.24 -8.60
CA LYS A 53 -5.91 -5.60 -8.90
C LYS A 53 -6.31 -6.31 -7.62
N ARG A 54 -7.47 -6.96 -7.64
CA ARG A 54 -7.97 -7.79 -6.55
C ARG A 54 -8.36 -9.15 -7.08
N ASP A 55 -7.87 -10.17 -6.40
CA ASP A 55 -8.09 -11.55 -6.79
C ASP A 55 -9.30 -12.12 -6.06
N ALA A 56 -10.20 -12.73 -6.82
CA ALA A 56 -11.33 -13.52 -6.32
C ALA A 56 -11.08 -15.02 -6.59
N PRO A 57 -11.60 -15.94 -5.78
CA PRO A 57 -11.54 -17.38 -6.06
C PRO A 57 -12.21 -17.70 -7.41
N HIS A 58 -11.63 -18.63 -8.17
CA HIS A 58 -12.25 -19.07 -9.42
C HIS A 58 -13.40 -20.06 -9.12
N PRO A 59 -14.62 -19.85 -9.65
CA PRO A 59 -15.81 -20.60 -9.27
C PRO A 59 -15.73 -22.10 -9.63
N GLN A 60 -14.91 -22.45 -10.62
CA GLN A 60 -14.75 -23.83 -11.13
C GLN A 60 -13.38 -24.45 -10.81
N SER A 61 -12.49 -23.73 -10.14
CA SER A 61 -11.11 -24.22 -9.92
C SER A 61 -10.57 -23.65 -8.61
N PRO A 62 -10.45 -24.47 -7.56
CA PRO A 62 -9.99 -24.02 -6.24
C PRO A 62 -8.60 -23.36 -6.27
N ASP A 63 -7.73 -23.83 -7.17
CA ASP A 63 -6.35 -23.36 -7.27
C ASP A 63 -6.17 -22.12 -8.14
N ARG A 64 -7.23 -21.67 -8.83
CA ARG A 64 -7.17 -20.51 -9.72
C ARG A 64 -7.84 -19.32 -9.07
N LYS A 65 -7.32 -18.13 -9.40
CA LYS A 65 -7.89 -16.85 -9.00
C LYS A 65 -8.27 -16.02 -10.23
N ILE A 66 -9.36 -15.29 -10.12
CA ILE A 66 -9.81 -14.30 -11.10
C ILE A 66 -9.35 -12.93 -10.61
N SER A 67 -8.46 -12.30 -11.38
CA SER A 67 -7.99 -10.96 -11.06
C SER A 67 -8.91 -9.90 -11.67
N MET A 68 -9.53 -9.09 -10.82
CA MET A 68 -10.43 -7.99 -11.19
C MET A 68 -9.72 -6.66 -11.01
N THR A 69 -10.02 -5.70 -11.88
CA THR A 69 -9.43 -4.36 -11.84
C THR A 69 -10.39 -3.40 -11.17
N PHE A 70 -9.90 -2.72 -10.14
CA PHE A 70 -10.61 -1.68 -9.41
C PHE A 70 -9.93 -0.32 -9.62
N ILE A 71 -10.75 0.72 -9.68
CA ILE A 71 -10.35 2.11 -9.90
C ILE A 71 -10.79 2.97 -8.72
N PRO A 72 -9.98 3.95 -8.28
CA PRO A 72 -10.43 4.91 -7.29
C PRO A 72 -11.46 5.88 -7.88
N GLU A 73 -12.19 6.57 -7.00
CA GLU A 73 -13.22 7.55 -7.38
C GLU A 73 -12.73 8.64 -8.35
N GLY A 74 -11.49 9.12 -8.18
CA GLY A 74 -10.91 10.09 -9.10
C GLY A 74 -10.82 9.59 -10.55
N ASP A 75 -10.55 8.29 -10.74
CA ASP A 75 -10.48 7.69 -12.08
C ASP A 75 -11.87 7.29 -12.61
N LEU A 76 -12.86 7.04 -11.73
CA LEU A 76 -14.27 6.97 -12.10
C LEU A 76 -14.71 8.27 -12.77
N TYR A 77 -14.43 9.44 -12.17
CA TYR A 77 -14.77 10.73 -12.77
C TYR A 77 -14.07 10.97 -14.11
N ARG A 78 -12.81 10.54 -14.27
CA ARG A 78 -12.10 10.61 -15.58
C ARG A 78 -12.81 9.81 -16.66
N LEU A 79 -13.30 8.61 -16.34
CA LEU A 79 -14.06 7.80 -17.29
C LEU A 79 -15.41 8.46 -17.64
N ILE A 80 -16.08 9.08 -16.69
CA ILE A 80 -17.36 9.76 -16.93
C ILE A 80 -17.16 10.93 -17.90
N VAL A 81 -16.17 11.80 -17.65
CA VAL A 81 -15.89 12.98 -18.48
C VAL A 81 -15.49 12.62 -19.92
N HIS A 82 -14.95 11.43 -20.16
CA HIS A 82 -14.60 10.98 -21.51
C HIS A 82 -15.68 10.11 -22.18
N SER A 83 -16.77 9.79 -21.47
CA SER A 83 -17.87 9.01 -22.04
C SER A 83 -18.72 9.87 -22.98
N LYS A 84 -19.22 9.24 -24.05
CA LYS A 84 -20.15 9.87 -25.01
C LYS A 84 -21.61 9.59 -24.67
N LEU A 85 -21.91 9.00 -23.52
CA LEU A 85 -23.29 8.75 -23.12
C LEU A 85 -23.97 10.07 -22.72
N PRO A 86 -25.21 10.31 -23.15
CA PRO A 86 -25.94 11.52 -22.77
C PRO A 86 -26.06 11.71 -21.25
N SER A 87 -26.13 10.63 -20.46
CA SER A 87 -26.15 10.71 -18.99
C SER A 87 -24.81 11.15 -18.41
N ALA A 88 -23.70 10.68 -18.99
CA ALA A 88 -22.35 11.10 -18.60
C ALA A 88 -22.09 12.57 -18.97
N GLU A 89 -22.51 13.00 -20.17
CA GLU A 89 -22.41 14.41 -20.58
C GLU A 89 -23.25 15.34 -19.69
N ARG A 90 -24.43 14.91 -19.24
CA ARG A 90 -25.24 15.67 -18.26
C ARG A 90 -24.50 15.85 -16.95
N PHE A 91 -23.87 14.78 -16.45
CA PHE A 91 -23.07 14.84 -15.23
C PHE A 91 -21.85 15.75 -15.41
N GLU A 92 -21.10 15.61 -16.50
CA GLU A 92 -19.95 16.45 -16.83
C GLU A 92 -20.35 17.93 -16.84
N ARG A 93 -21.40 18.30 -17.59
CA ARG A 93 -21.90 19.68 -17.65
C ARG A 93 -22.30 20.19 -16.27
N TRP A 94 -23.04 19.40 -15.49
CA TRP A 94 -23.40 19.80 -14.13
C TRP A 94 -22.16 20.06 -13.26
N VAL A 95 -21.14 19.19 -13.33
CA VAL A 95 -19.90 19.40 -12.57
C VAL A 95 -19.15 20.64 -13.08
N PHE A 96 -19.03 20.83 -14.39
CA PHE A 96 -18.15 21.84 -14.99
C PHE A 96 -18.77 23.24 -15.07
N ASP A 97 -20.09 23.32 -15.27
CA ASP A 97 -20.81 24.57 -15.47
C ASP A 97 -21.51 25.06 -14.18
N GLU A 98 -21.83 24.15 -13.25
CA GLU A 98 -22.50 24.48 -12.00
C GLU A 98 -21.59 24.27 -10.78
N VAL A 99 -21.12 23.06 -10.52
CA VAL A 99 -20.40 22.72 -9.28
C VAL A 99 -19.07 23.46 -9.18
N LEU A 100 -18.16 23.27 -10.14
CA LEU A 100 -16.83 23.87 -10.10
C LEU A 100 -16.88 25.41 -10.15
N PRO A 101 -17.73 26.06 -10.97
CA PRO A 101 -17.87 27.52 -10.95
C PRO A 101 -18.43 28.03 -9.63
N THR A 102 -19.36 27.30 -9.00
CA THR A 102 -19.90 27.66 -7.67
C THR A 102 -18.81 27.57 -6.60
N ILE A 103 -18.03 26.48 -6.58
CA ILE A 103 -16.88 26.34 -5.66
C ILE A 103 -15.87 27.46 -5.90
N ARG A 104 -15.55 27.79 -7.16
CA ARG A 104 -14.62 28.89 -7.46
C ARG A 104 -15.11 30.25 -6.96
N LYS A 105 -16.42 30.52 -7.08
CA LYS A 105 -17.02 31.81 -6.68
C LYS A 105 -17.25 31.93 -5.17
N HIS A 106 -17.69 30.85 -4.52
CA HIS A 106 -18.21 30.87 -3.15
C HIS A 106 -17.36 30.07 -2.16
N GLY A 107 -16.36 29.32 -2.64
CA GLY A 107 -15.51 28.45 -1.82
C GLY A 107 -16.12 27.08 -1.50
N ALA A 108 -17.41 26.87 -1.79
CA ALA A 108 -18.13 25.62 -1.52
C ALA A 108 -19.30 25.40 -2.50
N TYR A 109 -19.72 24.14 -2.66
CA TYR A 109 -20.98 23.75 -3.28
C TYR A 109 -21.78 22.93 -2.27
N LEU A 110 -23.04 23.32 -2.04
CA LEU A 110 -23.95 22.69 -1.09
C LEU A 110 -25.24 22.34 -1.84
N THR A 111 -25.81 21.18 -1.57
CA THR A 111 -27.12 20.81 -2.11
C THR A 111 -28.20 21.75 -1.57
N LYS A 112 -29.30 21.94 -2.30
CA LYS A 112 -30.40 22.81 -1.87
C LYS A 112 -30.93 22.43 -0.48
N GLU A 113 -31.05 21.14 -0.22
CA GLU A 113 -31.46 20.59 1.08
C GLU A 113 -30.47 20.98 2.18
N LYS A 114 -29.16 20.81 1.95
CA LYS A 114 -28.15 21.14 2.96
C LYS A 114 -28.01 22.64 3.16
N LEU A 115 -28.14 23.44 2.11
CA LEU A 115 -28.21 24.90 2.19
C LEU A 115 -29.38 25.35 3.07
N TRP A 116 -30.56 24.76 2.87
CA TRP A 116 -31.74 25.06 3.67
C TRP A 116 -31.56 24.68 5.13
N GLU A 117 -31.05 23.47 5.40
CA GLU A 117 -30.75 22.98 6.75
C GLU A 117 -29.79 23.93 7.50
N VAL A 118 -28.70 24.33 6.83
CA VAL A 118 -27.68 25.22 7.37
C VAL A 118 -28.21 26.65 7.55
N ALA A 119 -29.10 27.12 6.67
CA ALA A 119 -29.72 28.44 6.78
C ALA A 119 -30.76 28.52 7.90
N THR A 120 -31.42 27.40 8.22
CA THR A 120 -32.47 27.33 9.24
C THR A 120 -31.96 26.91 10.62
N SER A 121 -30.79 26.28 10.69
CA SER A 121 -30.18 25.80 11.94
C SER A 121 -28.71 26.21 12.07
N PRO A 122 -28.38 27.13 13.00
CA PRO A 122 -27.00 27.48 13.32
C PRO A 122 -26.15 26.28 13.78
N GLU A 123 -26.76 25.32 14.47
CA GLU A 123 -26.10 24.08 14.91
C GLU A 123 -25.67 23.22 13.73
N ALA A 124 -26.50 23.15 12.68
CA ALA A 124 -26.18 22.39 11.47
C ALA A 124 -24.96 22.98 10.73
N LEU A 125 -24.83 24.32 10.72
CA LEU A 125 -23.64 24.99 10.18
C LEU A 125 -22.39 24.66 11.01
N MET A 126 -22.47 24.82 12.34
CA MET A 126 -21.32 24.56 13.22
C MET A 126 -20.84 23.12 13.12
N LYS A 127 -21.77 22.17 13.10
CA LYS A 127 -21.46 20.75 12.94
C LYS A 127 -20.81 20.45 11.59
N LEU A 128 -21.36 21.00 10.50
CA LEU A 128 -20.76 20.84 9.17
C LEU A 128 -19.32 21.38 9.14
N CYS A 129 -19.07 22.54 9.74
CA CYS A 129 -17.74 23.11 9.83
C CYS A 129 -16.79 22.25 10.70
N SER A 130 -17.25 21.74 11.85
CA SER A 130 -16.43 20.89 12.72
C SER A 130 -16.05 19.58 12.05
N ASP A 131 -17.00 18.94 11.36
CA ASP A 131 -16.77 17.68 10.67
C ASP A 131 -15.74 17.86 9.54
N LEU A 132 -15.88 18.94 8.74
CA LEU A 132 -14.92 19.27 7.68
C LEU A 132 -13.51 19.58 8.22
N LEU A 133 -13.40 20.24 9.37
CA LEU A 133 -12.11 20.51 10.01
C LEU A 133 -11.46 19.22 10.52
N ALA A 134 -12.23 18.34 11.18
CA ALA A 134 -11.74 17.06 11.66
C ALA A 134 -11.24 16.17 10.50
N GLU A 135 -11.98 16.12 9.38
CA GLU A 135 -11.54 15.41 8.18
C GLU A 135 -10.23 15.99 7.60
N ARG A 136 -10.05 17.31 7.62
CA ARG A 136 -8.82 17.96 7.14
C ARG A 136 -7.63 17.62 8.00
N GLU A 137 -7.78 17.66 9.32
CA GLU A 137 -6.73 17.31 10.28
C GLU A 137 -6.31 15.84 10.14
N ALA A 138 -7.29 14.93 10.06
CA ALA A 138 -7.04 13.51 9.82
C ALA A 138 -6.33 13.25 8.48
N ASN A 139 -6.70 13.98 7.42
CA ASN A 139 -6.01 13.87 6.13
C ASN A 139 -4.56 14.37 6.18
N ILE A 140 -4.29 15.44 6.96
CA ILE A 140 -2.93 15.97 7.12
C ILE A 140 -2.06 14.99 7.91
N SER A 141 -2.57 14.40 8.99
CA SER A 141 -1.82 13.40 9.78
C SER A 141 -1.49 12.17 8.93
N LEU A 142 -2.48 11.62 8.22
CA LEU A 142 -2.29 10.49 7.31
C LEU A 142 -1.25 10.78 6.21
N ARG A 143 -1.26 12.00 5.64
CA ARG A 143 -0.25 12.40 4.65
C ARG A 143 1.16 12.46 5.24
N LYS A 144 1.30 12.98 6.47
CA LYS A 144 2.59 13.01 7.16
C LYS A 144 3.11 11.60 7.47
N GLU A 145 2.24 10.72 7.95
CA GLU A 145 2.60 9.32 8.20
C GLU A 145 3.01 8.60 6.93
N ASN A 146 2.24 8.74 5.85
CA ASN A 146 2.60 8.17 4.55
C ASN A 146 3.94 8.69 4.03
N ALA A 147 4.21 10.00 4.11
CA ALA A 147 5.49 10.55 3.70
C ALA A 147 6.67 9.99 4.52
N GLN A 148 6.49 9.78 5.83
CA GLN A 148 7.50 9.14 6.67
C GLN A 148 7.71 7.66 6.30
N LEU A 149 6.62 6.94 6.02
CA LEU A 149 6.67 5.54 5.61
C LEU A 149 7.31 5.37 4.23
N GLU A 150 7.01 6.24 3.27
CA GLU A 150 7.64 6.28 1.96
C GLU A 150 9.15 6.56 2.08
N GLY A 151 9.55 7.51 2.92
CA GLY A 151 10.97 7.77 3.17
C GLY A 151 11.70 6.57 3.79
N LYS A 152 11.04 5.87 4.74
CA LYS A 152 11.57 4.63 5.31
C LYS A 152 11.64 3.52 4.26
N ALA A 153 10.58 3.29 3.49
CA ALA A 153 10.52 2.28 2.44
C ALA A 153 11.56 2.51 1.34
N ALA A 154 11.72 3.75 0.87
CA ALA A 154 12.73 4.12 -0.12
C ALA A 154 14.16 3.91 0.40
N PHE A 155 14.42 4.20 1.68
CA PHE A 155 15.70 3.87 2.31
C PHE A 155 15.91 2.34 2.34
N TYR A 156 14.87 1.55 2.66
CA TYR A 156 14.97 0.09 2.66
C TYR A 156 15.22 -0.51 1.27
N ASP A 157 14.55 -0.02 0.23
CA ASP A 157 14.72 -0.51 -1.15
C ASP A 157 16.08 -0.13 -1.74
N LEU A 158 16.62 1.05 -1.40
CA LEU A 158 17.93 1.51 -1.88
C LEU A 158 19.10 0.78 -1.20
N PHE A 159 18.91 0.38 0.06
CA PHE A 159 19.98 -0.14 0.90
C PHE A 159 20.05 -1.67 0.92
N ILE A 160 18.95 -2.34 0.60
CA ILE A 160 18.86 -3.80 0.53
C ILE A 160 18.38 -4.15 -0.88
N ASP A 161 19.31 -4.28 -1.82
CA ASP A 161 19.03 -4.95 -3.09
C ASP A 161 18.62 -6.40 -2.76
N LEU A 162 17.31 -6.67 -2.76
CA LEU A 162 16.61 -7.83 -2.17
C LEU A 162 16.99 -9.19 -2.79
N LYS A 163 18.01 -9.27 -3.63
CA LYS A 163 18.35 -10.47 -4.40
C LYS A 163 19.40 -11.37 -3.77
N HIS A 164 20.19 -10.91 -2.79
CA HIS A 164 21.32 -11.70 -2.30
C HIS A 164 21.42 -11.79 -0.76
N SER A 165 21.41 -13.02 -0.26
CA SER A 165 21.88 -13.32 1.10
C SER A 165 23.39 -13.08 1.18
N THR A 166 23.84 -12.36 2.21
CA THR A 166 25.26 -11.98 2.37
C THR A 166 25.83 -12.51 3.68
N ASN A 167 27.15 -12.68 3.75
CA ASN A 167 27.81 -13.13 4.97
C ASN A 167 27.72 -12.06 6.09
N LEU A 168 27.97 -12.47 7.34
CA LEU A 168 27.86 -11.58 8.51
C LEU A 168 28.71 -10.31 8.40
N ARG A 169 29.89 -10.38 7.77
CA ARG A 169 30.79 -9.24 7.56
C ARG A 169 30.20 -8.23 6.58
N THR A 170 29.75 -8.70 5.42
CA THR A 170 29.15 -7.85 4.40
C THR A 170 27.86 -7.23 4.94
N THR A 171 27.04 -8.01 5.65
CA THR A 171 25.84 -7.47 6.30
C THR A 171 26.17 -6.40 7.35
N ALA A 172 27.23 -6.55 8.14
CA ALA A 172 27.64 -5.52 9.09
C ALA A 172 28.06 -4.21 8.38
N LYS A 173 28.77 -4.32 7.25
CA LYS A 173 29.13 -3.15 6.42
C LYS A 173 27.91 -2.51 5.80
N GLU A 174 26.98 -3.31 5.26
CA GLU A 174 25.70 -2.82 4.78
C GLU A 174 25.01 -2.06 5.90
N LEU A 175 24.78 -2.65 7.07
CA LEU A 175 24.13 -1.99 8.21
C LEU A 175 24.88 -0.78 8.82
N ASP A 176 26.05 -0.43 8.31
CA ASP A 176 26.93 0.63 8.84
C ASP A 176 27.24 0.44 10.33
N VAL A 177 27.63 -0.79 10.71
CA VAL A 177 28.02 -1.15 12.08
C VAL A 177 29.35 -1.94 12.10
N PRO A 178 30.15 -1.85 13.17
CA PRO A 178 31.36 -2.66 13.28
C PRO A 178 31.05 -4.17 13.32
N GLU A 179 31.70 -4.97 12.45
CA GLU A 179 31.50 -6.42 12.34
C GLU A 179 31.56 -7.15 13.69
N ARG A 180 32.53 -6.80 14.53
CA ARG A 180 32.70 -7.42 15.86
C ARG A 180 31.53 -7.15 16.79
N ARG A 181 30.98 -5.93 16.77
CA ARG A 181 29.79 -5.56 17.57
C ARG A 181 28.56 -6.29 17.07
N PHE A 182 28.40 -6.38 15.75
CA PHE A 182 27.29 -7.12 15.16
C PHE A 182 27.31 -8.60 15.54
N VAL A 183 28.45 -9.29 15.35
CA VAL A 183 28.57 -10.70 15.72
C VAL A 183 28.35 -10.91 17.21
N ARG A 184 28.85 -10.00 18.05
CA ARG A 184 28.65 -10.08 19.50
C ARG A 184 27.20 -9.87 19.92
N PHE A 185 26.52 -8.88 19.35
CA PHE A 185 25.08 -8.67 19.54
C PHE A 185 24.29 -9.94 19.23
N LEU A 186 24.60 -10.61 18.11
CA LEU A 186 23.93 -11.84 17.72
C LEU A 186 24.18 -12.99 18.71
N ILE A 187 25.37 -13.06 19.31
CA ILE A 187 25.70 -14.07 20.33
C ILE A 187 24.98 -13.77 21.65
N GLU A 188 25.07 -12.53 22.15
CA GLU A 188 24.45 -12.10 23.40
C GLU A 188 22.93 -12.27 23.39
N ARG A 189 22.29 -11.96 22.26
CA ARG A 189 20.85 -12.11 22.06
C ARG A 189 20.43 -13.53 21.65
N ARG A 190 21.39 -14.48 21.57
CA ARG A 190 21.18 -15.89 21.19
C ARG A 190 20.52 -16.09 19.82
N PHE A 191 20.89 -15.27 18.84
CA PHE A 191 20.62 -15.53 17.42
C PHE A 191 21.61 -16.56 16.85
N VAL A 192 22.88 -16.44 17.22
CA VAL A 192 23.95 -17.32 16.74
C VAL A 192 24.82 -17.81 17.90
N TYR A 193 25.57 -18.88 17.68
CA TYR A 193 26.57 -19.39 18.61
C TYR A 193 27.88 -19.68 17.88
N ARG A 194 28.97 -19.81 18.65
CA ARG A 194 30.27 -20.23 18.14
C ARG A 194 30.44 -21.74 18.33
N THR A 195 30.81 -22.44 17.26
CA THR A 195 31.21 -23.85 17.34
C THR A 195 32.62 -23.99 17.91
N ALA A 196 33.01 -25.20 18.28
CA ALA A 196 34.39 -25.51 18.70
C ALA A 196 35.44 -25.17 17.62
N SER A 197 35.05 -25.24 16.34
CA SER A 197 35.88 -24.84 15.19
C SER A 197 35.96 -23.32 14.97
N GLY A 198 35.24 -22.52 15.76
CA GLY A 198 35.22 -21.05 15.65
C GLY A 198 34.20 -20.49 14.66
N ASN A 199 33.48 -21.35 13.93
CA ASN A 199 32.42 -20.95 13.01
C ASN A 199 31.21 -20.39 13.77
N VAL A 200 30.56 -19.39 13.18
CA VAL A 200 29.35 -18.77 13.74
C VAL A 200 28.14 -19.36 13.02
N LEU A 201 27.28 -20.08 13.75
CA LEU A 201 26.08 -20.74 13.23
C LEU A 201 24.82 -20.25 13.95
N PRO A 202 23.67 -20.17 13.25
CA PRO A 202 22.41 -19.76 13.87
C PRO A 202 21.84 -20.88 14.74
N TYR A 203 21.16 -20.50 15.82
CA TYR A 203 20.33 -21.45 16.55
C TYR A 203 19.13 -21.89 15.69
N ALA A 204 18.74 -23.16 15.78
CA ALA A 204 17.53 -23.68 15.14
C ALA A 204 16.30 -23.40 16.03
N ASN A 205 15.86 -22.15 16.09
CA ASN A 205 14.69 -21.74 16.87
C ASN A 205 13.70 -20.92 16.04
N VAL A 206 12.47 -20.77 16.54
CA VAL A 206 11.39 -20.02 15.86
C VAL A 206 11.77 -18.56 15.64
N LYS A 207 12.55 -17.96 16.56
CA LYS A 207 13.03 -16.58 16.46
C LYS A 207 13.95 -16.35 15.25
N ASN A 208 14.66 -17.38 14.81
CA ASN A 208 15.58 -17.33 13.68
C ASN A 208 14.93 -17.74 12.35
N ALA A 209 13.64 -18.11 12.35
CA ALA A 209 12.95 -18.56 11.15
C ALA A 209 13.03 -17.49 10.04
N GLY A 210 13.65 -17.87 8.92
CA GLY A 210 13.81 -16.99 7.76
C GLY A 210 14.92 -15.93 7.88
N LEU A 211 15.57 -15.73 9.03
CA LEU A 211 16.61 -14.69 9.22
C LEU A 211 17.99 -15.08 8.67
N PHE A 212 18.31 -16.37 8.70
CA PHE A 212 19.62 -16.90 8.30
C PHE A 212 19.46 -18.08 7.35
N CYS A 213 20.45 -18.30 6.49
CA CYS A 213 20.65 -19.57 5.80
C CYS A 213 22.09 -20.05 6.00
N VAL A 214 22.25 -21.36 6.20
CA VAL A 214 23.55 -22.00 6.34
C VAL A 214 23.89 -22.66 5.01
N LYS A 215 25.10 -22.42 4.49
CA LYS A 215 25.62 -23.08 3.30
C LYS A 215 26.89 -23.84 3.62
N ASP A 216 27.01 -25.02 3.04
CA ASP A 216 28.21 -25.81 3.10
C ASP A 216 29.19 -25.39 1.98
N TYR A 217 30.47 -25.55 2.24
CA TYR A 217 31.54 -25.41 1.27
C TYR A 217 32.48 -26.60 1.35
N CYS A 218 33.08 -26.94 0.22
CA CYS A 218 34.20 -27.86 0.12
C CYS A 218 35.30 -27.13 -0.64
N ASN A 219 36.47 -26.97 -0.02
CA ASN A 219 37.61 -26.33 -0.67
C ASN A 219 38.86 -27.16 -0.40
N HIS A 220 39.53 -27.63 -1.45
CA HIS A 220 40.76 -28.45 -1.38
C HIS A 220 40.65 -29.64 -0.39
N GLY A 221 39.49 -30.30 -0.34
CA GLY A 221 39.24 -31.45 0.56
C GLY A 221 38.80 -31.09 1.98
N HIS A 222 38.76 -29.81 2.34
CA HIS A 222 38.19 -29.34 3.61
C HIS A 222 36.72 -28.97 3.44
N THR A 223 35.85 -29.57 4.25
CA THR A 223 34.43 -29.23 4.30
C THR A 223 34.11 -28.36 5.52
N GLY A 224 33.15 -27.47 5.37
CA GLY A 224 32.66 -26.64 6.46
C GLY A 224 31.36 -25.95 6.10
N SER A 225 30.81 -25.20 7.05
CA SER A 225 29.55 -24.46 6.87
C SER A 225 29.71 -23.02 7.32
N TYR A 226 29.02 -22.10 6.65
CA TYR A 226 29.00 -20.68 7.00
C TYR A 226 27.59 -20.11 6.96
N THR A 227 27.40 -19.04 7.73
CA THR A 227 26.11 -18.37 7.90
C THR A 227 25.99 -17.18 6.95
N LEU A 228 24.88 -17.15 6.22
CA LEU A 228 24.42 -16.01 5.43
C LEU A 228 23.19 -15.40 6.10
N VAL A 229 23.08 -14.09 6.04
CA VAL A 229 21.90 -13.33 6.46
C VAL A 229 21.01 -13.14 5.23
N THR A 230 19.77 -13.58 5.34
CA THR A 230 18.77 -13.43 4.27
C THR A 230 18.32 -11.97 4.16
N PRO A 231 17.64 -11.55 3.08
CA PRO A 231 17.02 -10.23 3.02
C PRO A 231 16.10 -9.93 4.22
N GLN A 232 15.34 -10.93 4.66
CA GLN A 232 14.49 -10.82 5.86
C GLN A 232 15.33 -10.62 7.14
N GLY A 233 16.44 -11.33 7.27
CA GLY A 233 17.41 -11.14 8.35
C GLY A 233 18.00 -9.73 8.36
N LYS A 234 18.41 -9.22 7.19
CA LYS A 234 18.94 -7.86 7.05
C LYS A 234 17.93 -6.81 7.52
N LEU A 235 16.68 -6.92 7.07
CA LEU A 235 15.59 -6.02 7.49
C LEU A 235 15.39 -6.06 9.01
N TYR A 236 15.39 -7.25 9.59
CA TYR A 236 15.22 -7.43 11.03
C TYR A 236 16.37 -6.78 11.83
N PHE A 237 17.62 -6.99 11.42
CA PHE A 237 18.78 -6.41 12.13
C PHE A 237 18.96 -4.91 11.87
N ALA A 238 18.49 -4.39 10.74
CA ALA A 238 18.46 -2.94 10.48
C ALA A 238 17.62 -2.18 11.51
N GLN A 239 16.47 -2.73 11.90
CA GLN A 239 15.62 -2.16 12.96
C GLN A 239 16.31 -2.15 14.34
N LEU A 240 17.33 -2.99 14.52
CA LEU A 240 18.09 -3.15 15.76
C LEU A 240 19.46 -2.45 15.68
N ARG A 241 19.73 -1.65 14.65
CA ARG A 241 21.03 -0.99 14.42
C ARG A 241 21.53 -0.22 15.65
N GLU A 242 20.68 0.60 16.25
CA GLU A 242 21.04 1.37 17.44
C GLU A 242 21.42 0.46 18.61
N MET A 243 20.70 -0.66 18.80
CA MET A 243 21.05 -1.64 19.82
C MET A 243 22.37 -2.35 19.53
N ILE A 244 22.68 -2.60 18.26
CA ILE A 244 23.95 -3.20 17.83
C ILE A 244 25.12 -2.24 18.11
N LEU A 245 24.93 -0.94 17.89
CA LEU A 245 25.97 0.07 18.14
C LEU A 245 26.30 0.25 19.63
N LEU A 246 25.32 0.01 20.51
CA LEU A 246 25.46 0.08 21.96
C LEU A 246 26.17 -1.13 22.58
N VAL A 247 26.42 -2.20 21.82
CA VAL A 247 27.20 -3.35 22.28
C VAL A 247 28.67 -2.93 22.43
N SER A 248 29.15 -2.94 23.68
CA SER A 248 30.43 -2.37 24.15
C SER A 248 31.68 -3.15 23.79
#